data_AF-A0A8X7XVF4-F1
#
_entry.id   AF-A0A8X7XVF4-F1
#
_cell.length_a   1.000
_cell.length_b   1.000
_cell.length_c   1.000
_cell.angle_alpha   90.00
_cell.angle_beta   90.00
_cell.angle_gamma   90.00
#
_symmetry.space_group_name_H-M   'P 1'
#
loop_
_entity.id
_entity.type
_entity.pdbx_description
1 polymer ?
#
loop_
_entity_poly.entity_id
_entity_poly.type
_entity_poly.pdbx_seq_one_letter_code
_entity_poly.pdbx_strand_id
1 'polypeptide(L)'
;MHMTCTPPCKFEFCWLCLGAWSDHGERTGGFYACNRYEAAKQEGAYDESERRREMAKNSLERYTHYYERWASNQLSRQKALADLHQMQTVHLEKLSDVHCTPESQLKFITEAWLQIVECRRVLKWTYAYGFYLPEHEHAKRQFFEYLQGEAESGLERLHQCAEKELQQFLVADGPSKEFDEFRTKLAGLTSVTKNYFENLVRALENGLADVTHAACSKTSSSKNASVSKGKGGKGKGGKMGGSSKNGDD
;
A
#
# COMPACT_ATOMS: atom_id res chain seq x y z
N MET A 1 -10.11 22.69 -38.54
CA MET A 1 -10.58 22.97 -37.16
C MET A 1 -12.09 23.11 -37.07
N HIS A 2 -12.82 23.05 -38.19
CA HIS A 2 -14.26 22.81 -38.22
C HIS A 2 -14.57 21.39 -37.75
N MET A 3 -15.50 21.23 -36.81
CA MET A 3 -16.02 19.95 -36.35
C MET A 3 -17.53 19.95 -36.41
N THR A 4 -18.12 18.79 -36.70
CA THR A 4 -19.58 18.59 -36.75
C THR A 4 -19.96 17.49 -35.78
N CYS A 5 -20.89 17.77 -34.86
CA CYS A 5 -21.41 16.76 -33.95
C CYS A 5 -22.10 15.63 -34.72
N THR A 6 -21.95 14.39 -34.25
CA THR A 6 -22.63 13.24 -34.84
C THR A 6 -24.15 13.33 -34.63
N PRO A 7 -24.96 12.67 -35.48
CA PRO A 7 -26.41 12.63 -35.31
C PRO A 7 -26.83 12.14 -33.92
N PRO A 8 -27.92 12.68 -33.33
CA PRO A 8 -28.91 13.58 -33.94
C PRO A 8 -28.53 15.07 -33.93
N CYS A 9 -27.41 15.47 -33.31
CA CYS A 9 -27.09 16.87 -33.01
C CYS A 9 -26.71 17.69 -34.27
N LYS A 10 -25.79 17.20 -35.10
CA LYS A 10 -25.32 17.86 -36.34
C LYS A 10 -24.79 19.31 -36.20
N PHE A 11 -24.59 19.81 -34.98
CA PHE A 11 -24.08 21.15 -34.75
C PHE A 11 -22.63 21.30 -35.24
N GLU A 12 -22.33 22.43 -35.88
CA GLU A 12 -21.02 22.74 -36.43
C GLU A 12 -20.31 23.79 -35.57
N PHE A 13 -19.08 23.50 -35.15
CA PHE A 13 -18.32 24.35 -34.25
C PHE A 13 -16.83 24.36 -34.57
N CYS A 14 -16.12 25.35 -34.04
CA CYS A 14 -14.67 25.43 -34.10
C CYS A 14 -14.04 24.60 -32.97
N TRP A 15 -13.18 23.65 -33.31
CA TRP A 15 -12.47 22.79 -32.36
C TRP A 15 -11.60 23.56 -31.37
N LEU A 16 -11.11 24.74 -31.76
CA LEU A 16 -10.26 25.54 -30.87
C LEU A 16 -11.04 26.27 -29.81
N CYS A 17 -11.98 27.15 -30.17
CA CYS A 17 -12.70 28.00 -29.22
C CYS A 17 -14.07 27.45 -28.78
N LEU A 18 -14.48 26.29 -29.32
CA LEU A 18 -15.78 25.65 -29.09
C LEU A 18 -17.02 26.48 -29.47
N GLY A 19 -16.84 27.63 -30.13
CA GLY A 19 -17.92 28.48 -30.65
C GLY A 19 -18.51 27.99 -31.98
N ALA A 20 -19.68 28.51 -32.34
CA ALA A 20 -20.37 28.17 -33.59
C ALA A 20 -19.49 28.40 -34.82
N TRP A 21 -19.51 27.45 -35.77
CA TRP A 21 -18.69 27.56 -36.98
C TRP A 21 -19.16 28.71 -37.89
N SER A 22 -20.46 29.04 -37.86
CA SER A 22 -21.06 30.20 -38.56
C SER A 22 -20.36 31.53 -38.26
N ASP A 23 -19.77 31.64 -37.08
CA ASP A 23 -19.17 32.88 -36.60
C ASP A 23 -17.70 33.02 -37.05
N HIS A 24 -17.16 32.01 -37.74
CA HIS A 24 -15.79 31.97 -38.24
C HIS A 24 -15.72 32.40 -39.71
N GLY A 25 -14.76 33.27 -40.03
CA GLY A 25 -14.51 33.80 -41.37
C GLY A 25 -13.26 34.69 -41.39
N GLU A 26 -13.10 35.54 -42.41
CA GLU A 26 -11.91 36.42 -42.55
C GLU A 26 -11.64 37.27 -41.30
N ARG A 27 -12.71 37.75 -40.66
CA ARG A 27 -12.69 38.56 -39.43
C ARG A 27 -12.22 37.83 -38.16
N THR A 28 -12.10 36.51 -38.18
CA THR A 28 -11.64 35.71 -37.03
C THR A 28 -10.28 35.04 -37.26
N GLY A 29 -9.52 35.46 -38.27
CA GLY A 29 -8.25 34.82 -38.65
C GLY A 29 -8.36 33.90 -39.87
N GLY A 30 -9.49 33.92 -40.57
CA GLY A 30 -9.77 33.04 -41.71
C GLY A 30 -10.37 31.70 -41.28
N PHE A 31 -10.58 30.81 -42.26
CA PHE A 31 -11.22 29.50 -42.03
C PHE A 31 -10.30 28.46 -41.36
N TYR A 32 -9.00 28.76 -41.25
CA TYR A 32 -7.98 27.86 -40.71
C TYR A 32 -7.26 28.38 -39.46
N ALA A 33 -7.52 29.61 -39.01
CA ALA A 33 -7.01 30.16 -37.75
C ALA A 33 -8.14 30.80 -36.94
N CYS A 34 -7.98 30.89 -35.60
CA CYS A 34 -8.99 31.41 -34.69
C CYS A 34 -8.39 32.47 -33.75
N ASN A 35 -8.50 33.74 -34.13
CA ASN A 35 -7.99 34.87 -33.36
C ASN A 35 -8.67 35.00 -31.98
N ARG A 36 -9.94 34.54 -31.85
CA ARG A 36 -10.64 34.51 -30.56
C ARG A 36 -10.01 33.50 -29.60
N TYR A 37 -9.59 32.35 -30.11
CA TYR A 37 -8.86 31.36 -29.32
C TYR A 37 -7.48 31.90 -28.92
N GLU A 38 -6.76 32.53 -29.84
CA GLU A 38 -5.45 33.12 -29.53
C GLU A 38 -5.55 34.23 -28.47
N ALA A 39 -6.55 35.10 -28.56
CA ALA A 39 -6.82 36.13 -27.56
C ALA A 39 -7.20 35.51 -26.20
N ALA A 40 -8.14 34.55 -26.17
CA ALA A 40 -8.54 33.88 -24.93
C ALA A 40 -7.40 33.05 -24.29
N LYS A 41 -6.46 32.54 -25.10
CA LYS A 41 -5.24 31.87 -24.65
C LYS A 41 -4.25 32.88 -24.05
N GLN A 42 -4.06 34.04 -24.67
CA GLN A 42 -3.20 35.11 -24.14
C GLN A 42 -3.77 35.72 -22.84
N GLU A 43 -5.09 35.72 -22.68
CA GLU A 43 -5.80 36.14 -21.46
C GLU A 43 -5.83 35.08 -20.35
N GLY A 44 -5.25 33.88 -20.58
CA GLY A 44 -5.17 32.80 -19.60
C GLY A 44 -6.48 32.04 -19.33
N ALA A 45 -7.56 32.35 -20.07
CA ALA A 45 -8.86 31.69 -19.90
C ALA A 45 -8.83 30.21 -20.34
N TYR A 46 -7.99 29.88 -21.33
CA TYR A 46 -7.79 28.49 -21.78
C TYR A 46 -6.98 27.67 -20.77
N ASP A 47 -5.97 28.26 -20.13
CA ASP A 47 -5.17 27.58 -19.11
C ASP A 47 -6.05 27.12 -17.93
N GLU A 48 -7.05 27.93 -17.53
CA GLU A 48 -7.99 27.55 -16.47
C GLU A 48 -8.97 26.45 -16.91
N SER A 49 -9.35 26.42 -18.19
CA SER A 49 -10.20 25.36 -18.75
C SER A 49 -9.46 24.03 -18.88
N GLU A 50 -8.20 24.06 -19.31
CA GLU A 50 -7.31 22.91 -19.37
C GLU A 50 -6.99 22.40 -17.97
N ARG A 51 -6.70 23.29 -17.01
CA ARG A 51 -6.50 22.94 -15.61
C ARG A 51 -7.74 22.29 -14.99
N ARG A 52 -8.94 22.78 -15.31
CA ARG A 52 -10.20 22.13 -14.91
C ARG A 52 -10.36 20.74 -15.50
N ARG A 53 -10.05 20.57 -16.79
CA ARG A 53 -10.09 19.25 -17.45
C ARG A 53 -9.09 18.28 -16.83
N GLU A 54 -7.88 18.74 -16.53
CA GLU A 54 -6.83 17.94 -15.90
C GLU A 54 -7.21 17.56 -14.46
N MET A 55 -7.76 18.48 -13.66
CA MET A 55 -8.30 18.16 -12.33
C MET A 55 -9.41 17.12 -12.38
N ALA A 56 -10.33 17.22 -13.35
CA ALA A 56 -11.40 16.23 -13.52
C ALA A 56 -10.84 14.85 -13.90
N LYS A 57 -9.83 14.82 -14.79
CA LYS A 57 -9.13 13.60 -15.17
C LYS A 57 -8.40 12.98 -13.97
N ASN A 58 -7.62 13.74 -13.23
CA ASN A 58 -6.92 13.28 -12.02
C ASN A 58 -7.88 12.75 -10.95
N SER A 59 -9.02 13.41 -10.78
CA SER A 59 -10.07 12.96 -9.85
C SER A 59 -10.66 11.61 -10.28
N LEU A 60 -10.91 11.43 -11.57
CA LEU A 60 -11.42 10.18 -12.12
C LEU A 60 -10.38 9.05 -12.02
N GLU A 61 -9.12 9.31 -12.37
CA GLU A 61 -8.03 8.34 -12.24
C GLU A 61 -7.83 7.90 -10.78
N ARG A 62 -7.87 8.85 -9.84
CA ARG A 62 -7.84 8.55 -8.40
C ARG A 62 -9.02 7.66 -8.01
N TYR A 63 -10.24 8.02 -8.37
CA TYR A 63 -11.42 7.18 -8.07
C TYR A 63 -11.28 5.77 -8.63
N THR A 64 -10.91 5.63 -9.90
CA THR A 64 -10.73 4.34 -10.57
C THR A 64 -9.70 3.47 -9.84
N HIS A 65 -8.54 4.03 -9.49
CA HIS A 65 -7.48 3.31 -8.76
C HIS A 65 -7.99 2.65 -7.47
N TYR A 66 -8.75 3.40 -6.65
CA TYR A 66 -9.26 2.92 -5.36
C TYR A 66 -10.47 1.99 -5.54
N TYR A 67 -11.37 2.32 -6.46
CA TYR A 67 -12.56 1.52 -6.72
C TYR A 67 -12.21 0.12 -7.26
N GLU A 68 -11.28 0.03 -8.22
CA GLU A 68 -10.86 -1.26 -8.79
C GLU A 68 -10.27 -2.19 -7.72
N ARG A 69 -9.48 -1.65 -6.78
CA ARG A 69 -8.88 -2.42 -5.69
C ARG A 69 -9.87 -2.82 -4.62
N TRP A 70 -10.83 -1.94 -4.31
CA TRP A 70 -11.98 -2.27 -3.47
C TRP A 70 -12.79 -3.43 -4.08
N ALA A 71 -13.11 -3.33 -5.38
CA ALA A 71 -13.91 -4.33 -6.09
C ALA A 71 -13.15 -5.66 -6.23
N SER A 72 -11.86 -5.60 -6.54
CA SER A 72 -10.98 -6.77 -6.63
C SER A 72 -10.88 -7.52 -5.31
N ASN A 73 -10.75 -6.82 -4.18
CA ASN A 73 -10.74 -7.46 -2.86
C ASN A 73 -12.10 -8.08 -2.51
N GLN A 74 -13.21 -7.45 -2.90
CA GLN A 74 -14.55 -8.03 -2.73
C GLN A 74 -14.70 -9.33 -3.55
N LEU A 75 -14.29 -9.33 -4.81
CA LEU A 75 -14.36 -10.50 -5.69
C LEU A 75 -13.44 -11.62 -5.17
N SER A 76 -12.20 -11.28 -4.82
CA SER A 76 -11.23 -12.23 -4.26
C SER A 76 -11.71 -12.83 -2.94
N ARG A 77 -12.41 -12.06 -2.10
CA ARG A 77 -13.04 -12.58 -0.89
C ARG A 77 -14.14 -13.58 -1.19
N GLN A 78 -14.99 -13.31 -2.18
CA GLN A 78 -16.05 -14.24 -2.59
C GLN A 78 -15.47 -15.56 -3.11
N LYS A 79 -14.40 -15.48 -3.92
CA LYS A 79 -13.66 -16.67 -4.35
C LYS A 79 -13.09 -17.44 -3.16
N ALA A 80 -12.38 -16.77 -2.25
CA ALA A 80 -11.80 -17.41 -1.07
C ALA A 80 -12.85 -18.06 -0.15
N LEU A 81 -14.07 -17.51 -0.06
CA LEU A 81 -15.19 -18.14 0.65
C LEU A 81 -15.66 -19.43 -0.05
N ALA A 82 -15.73 -19.44 -1.38
CA ALA A 82 -16.07 -20.65 -2.14
C ALA A 82 -14.97 -21.72 -2.00
N ASP A 83 -13.71 -21.32 -2.09
CA ASP A 83 -12.55 -22.21 -1.91
C ASP A 83 -12.49 -22.76 -0.48
N LEU A 84 -12.78 -21.93 0.54
CA LEU A 84 -12.90 -22.37 1.94
C LEU A 84 -14.00 -23.42 2.09
N HIS A 85 -15.18 -23.19 1.50
CA HIS A 85 -16.28 -24.14 1.55
C HIS A 85 -15.88 -25.47 0.90
N GLN A 86 -15.30 -25.43 -0.31
CA GLN A 86 -14.79 -26.63 -0.98
C GLN A 86 -13.73 -27.35 -0.13
N MET A 87 -12.85 -26.59 0.52
CA MET A 87 -11.86 -27.14 1.42
C MET A 87 -12.49 -27.91 2.58
N GLN A 88 -13.49 -27.31 3.24
CA GLN A 88 -14.18 -27.92 4.37
C GLN A 88 -15.02 -29.15 3.98
N THR A 89 -15.65 -29.15 2.81
CA THR A 89 -16.60 -30.21 2.44
C THR A 89 -15.99 -31.37 1.67
N VAL A 90 -14.83 -31.19 1.01
CA VAL A 90 -14.25 -32.20 0.12
C VAL A 90 -12.79 -32.45 0.42
N HIS A 91 -11.99 -31.39 0.49
CA HIS A 91 -10.53 -31.56 0.48
C HIS A 91 -9.94 -31.95 1.83
N LEU A 92 -10.58 -31.58 2.95
CA LEU A 92 -10.14 -32.02 4.28
C LEU A 92 -10.27 -33.53 4.47
N GLU A 93 -11.41 -34.12 4.08
CA GLU A 93 -11.61 -35.57 4.12
C GLU A 93 -10.56 -36.28 3.25
N LYS A 94 -10.36 -35.80 2.02
CA LYS A 94 -9.33 -36.34 1.12
C LYS A 94 -7.92 -36.27 1.71
N LEU A 95 -7.55 -35.14 2.34
CA LEU A 95 -6.24 -35.01 2.99
C LEU A 95 -6.10 -35.94 4.19
N SER A 96 -7.18 -36.12 4.95
CA SER A 96 -7.23 -37.04 6.08
C SER A 96 -6.94 -38.47 5.61
N ASP A 97 -7.53 -38.90 4.49
CA ASP A 97 -7.30 -40.22 3.91
C ASP A 97 -5.88 -40.38 3.35
N VAL A 98 -5.39 -39.42 2.57
CA VAL A 98 -4.07 -39.50 1.91
C VAL A 98 -2.92 -39.49 2.92
N HIS A 99 -3.01 -38.65 3.95
CA HIS A 99 -1.95 -38.47 4.95
C HIS A 99 -2.22 -39.18 6.27
N CYS A 100 -3.25 -40.02 6.34
CA CYS A 100 -3.67 -40.77 7.53
C CYS A 100 -3.77 -39.87 8.79
N THR A 101 -4.22 -38.63 8.62
CA THR A 101 -4.19 -37.59 9.67
C THR A 101 -5.61 -37.18 10.02
N PRO A 102 -6.06 -37.29 11.29
CA PRO A 102 -7.41 -36.92 11.66
C PRO A 102 -7.73 -35.47 11.31
N GLU A 103 -8.93 -35.19 10.80
CA GLU A 103 -9.36 -33.83 10.42
C GLU A 103 -9.17 -32.79 11.53
N SER A 104 -9.27 -33.20 12.80
CA SER A 104 -9.00 -32.33 13.96
C SER A 104 -7.59 -31.71 13.96
N GLN A 105 -6.61 -32.39 13.35
CA GLN A 105 -5.25 -31.90 13.19
C GLN A 105 -5.04 -31.08 11.92
N LEU A 106 -6.01 -31.07 10.99
CA LEU A 106 -5.98 -30.32 9.74
C LEU A 106 -6.63 -28.92 9.84
N LYS A 107 -7.12 -28.55 11.02
CA LYS A 107 -7.78 -27.25 11.29
C LYS A 107 -6.95 -26.03 10.88
N PHE A 108 -5.62 -26.13 10.90
CA PHE A 108 -4.73 -25.06 10.46
C PHE A 108 -4.99 -24.60 9.02
N ILE A 109 -5.49 -25.48 8.15
CA ILE A 109 -5.84 -25.15 6.76
C ILE A 109 -7.10 -24.28 6.74
N THR A 110 -8.12 -24.66 7.51
CA THR A 110 -9.35 -23.87 7.66
C THR A 110 -9.06 -22.50 8.27
N GLU A 111 -8.21 -22.43 9.28
CA GLU A 111 -7.78 -21.19 9.92
C GLU A 111 -7.07 -20.25 8.92
N ALA A 112 -6.19 -20.80 8.07
CA ALA A 112 -5.53 -20.03 7.01
C ALA A 112 -6.53 -19.41 6.03
N TRP A 113 -7.51 -20.17 5.55
CA TRP A 113 -8.55 -19.69 4.64
C TRP A 113 -9.48 -18.65 5.29
N LEU A 114 -9.88 -18.85 6.54
CA LEU A 114 -10.63 -17.84 7.31
C LEU A 114 -9.84 -16.54 7.44
N GLN A 115 -8.53 -16.65 7.73
CA GLN A 115 -7.66 -15.49 7.79
C GLN A 115 -7.58 -14.77 6.44
N ILE A 116 -7.44 -15.49 5.32
CA ILE A 116 -7.45 -14.90 3.97
C ILE A 116 -8.76 -14.13 3.71
N VAL A 117 -9.91 -14.73 4.03
CA VAL A 117 -11.23 -14.11 3.85
C VAL A 117 -11.35 -12.81 4.65
N GLU A 118 -10.92 -12.80 5.91
CA GLU A 118 -10.96 -11.60 6.74
C GLU A 118 -9.94 -10.54 6.29
N CYS A 119 -8.74 -10.94 5.90
CA CYS A 119 -7.75 -10.03 5.34
C CYS A 119 -8.28 -9.31 4.08
N ARG A 120 -8.91 -10.04 3.15
CA ARG A 120 -9.54 -9.44 1.95
C ARG A 120 -10.65 -8.46 2.32
N ARG A 121 -11.44 -8.76 3.36
CA ARG A 121 -12.46 -7.84 3.87
C ARG A 121 -11.81 -6.56 4.41
N VAL A 122 -10.74 -6.65 5.18
CA VAL A 122 -10.03 -5.48 5.72
C VAL A 122 -9.44 -4.66 4.58
N LEU A 123 -8.71 -5.26 3.63
CA LEU A 123 -8.13 -4.55 2.49
C LEU A 123 -9.16 -3.80 1.66
N LYS A 124 -10.32 -4.42 1.40
CA LYS A 124 -11.43 -3.74 0.72
C LYS A 124 -11.73 -2.40 1.39
N TRP A 125 -11.84 -2.37 2.71
CA TRP A 125 -12.17 -1.14 3.45
C TRP A 125 -10.97 -0.22 3.66
N THR A 126 -9.74 -0.72 3.65
CA THR A 126 -8.56 0.16 3.67
C THR A 126 -8.43 0.98 2.39
N TYR A 127 -8.84 0.46 1.24
CA TYR A 127 -8.93 1.27 0.01
C TYR A 127 -9.99 2.37 0.10
N ALA A 128 -11.14 2.11 0.73
CA ALA A 128 -12.11 3.17 0.99
C ALA A 128 -11.53 4.23 1.95
N TYR A 129 -10.83 3.80 2.99
CA TYR A 129 -10.15 4.71 3.93
C TYR A 129 -9.08 5.57 3.21
N GLY A 130 -8.20 4.96 2.43
CA GLY A 130 -7.13 5.64 1.71
C GLY A 130 -7.65 6.66 0.70
N PHE A 131 -8.79 6.38 0.04
CA PHE A 131 -9.41 7.34 -0.87
C PHE A 131 -9.77 8.66 -0.18
N TYR A 132 -10.29 8.60 1.04
CA TYR A 132 -10.70 9.77 1.83
C TYR A 132 -9.59 10.34 2.72
N LEU A 133 -8.40 9.74 2.74
CA LEU A 133 -7.27 10.25 3.49
C LEU A 133 -6.77 11.58 2.87
N PRO A 134 -6.70 12.69 3.64
CA PRO A 134 -6.40 14.00 3.09
C PRO A 134 -5.00 14.08 2.44
N GLU A 135 -4.91 14.71 1.27
CA GLU A 135 -3.66 14.77 0.51
C GLU A 135 -2.53 15.51 1.22
N HIS A 136 -2.87 16.53 2.01
CA HIS A 136 -1.90 17.35 2.76
C HIS A 136 -1.27 16.60 3.95
N GLU A 137 -1.87 15.50 4.42
CA GLU A 137 -1.33 14.68 5.51
C GLU A 137 -0.29 13.66 4.99
N HIS A 138 0.75 14.15 4.31
CA HIS A 138 1.74 13.32 3.60
C HIS A 138 2.35 12.19 4.46
N ALA A 139 2.75 12.49 5.70
CA ALA A 139 3.36 11.49 6.58
C ALA A 139 2.40 10.34 6.92
N LYS A 140 1.11 10.65 7.16
CA LYS A 140 0.09 9.63 7.43
C LYS A 140 -0.19 8.78 6.19
N ARG A 141 -0.24 9.39 5.00
CA ARG A 141 -0.41 8.66 3.74
C ARG A 141 0.73 7.66 3.51
N GLN A 142 1.98 8.09 3.65
CA GLN A 142 3.14 7.21 3.49
C GLN A 142 3.14 6.06 4.49
N PHE A 143 2.82 6.34 5.76
CA PHE A 143 2.74 5.29 6.78
C PHE A 143 1.60 4.30 6.53
N PHE A 144 0.43 4.81 6.12
CA PHE A 144 -0.69 3.97 5.70
C PHE A 144 -0.34 3.07 4.52
N GLU A 145 0.23 3.64 3.45
CA GLU A 145 0.64 2.90 2.24
C GLU A 145 1.67 1.82 2.58
N TYR A 146 2.61 2.11 3.47
CA TYR A 146 3.58 1.13 3.97
C TYR A 146 2.89 -0.03 4.70
N LEU A 147 2.03 0.27 5.68
CA LEU A 147 1.33 -0.77 6.43
C LEU A 147 0.39 -1.60 5.55
N GLN A 148 -0.30 -0.95 4.60
CA GLN A 148 -1.15 -1.64 3.62
C GLN A 148 -0.32 -2.56 2.73
N GLY A 149 0.82 -2.09 2.21
CA GLY A 149 1.71 -2.88 1.37
C GLY A 149 2.28 -4.12 2.07
N GLU A 150 2.71 -3.99 3.34
CA GLU A 150 3.17 -5.12 4.14
C GLU A 150 2.06 -6.16 4.36
N ALA A 151 0.85 -5.71 4.66
CA ALA A 151 -0.32 -6.56 4.84
C ALA A 151 -0.72 -7.28 3.54
N GLU A 152 -0.72 -6.58 2.41
CA GLU A 152 -1.00 -7.17 1.09
C GLU A 152 0.03 -8.23 0.71
N SER A 153 1.32 -7.93 0.86
CA SER A 153 2.41 -8.87 0.60
C SER A 153 2.32 -10.11 1.49
N GLY A 154 1.98 -9.94 2.78
CA GLY A 154 1.69 -11.06 3.69
C GLY A 154 0.51 -11.91 3.21
N LEU A 155 -0.59 -11.26 2.82
CA LEU A 155 -1.79 -11.95 2.34
C LEU A 155 -1.54 -12.76 1.07
N GLU A 156 -0.87 -12.19 0.06
CA GLU A 156 -0.60 -12.92 -1.19
C GLU A 156 0.28 -14.15 -0.97
N ARG A 157 1.29 -14.06 -0.08
CA ARG A 157 2.13 -15.21 0.29
C ARG A 157 1.33 -16.31 0.98
N LEU A 158 0.48 -15.94 1.94
CA LEU A 158 -0.40 -16.88 2.63
C LEU A 158 -1.37 -17.56 1.64
N HIS A 159 -2.02 -16.76 0.79
CA HIS A 159 -2.98 -17.25 -0.19
C HIS A 159 -2.33 -18.18 -1.22
N GLN A 160 -1.16 -17.84 -1.73
CA GLN A 160 -0.40 -18.71 -2.64
C GLN A 160 -0.08 -20.07 -1.99
N CYS A 161 0.33 -20.08 -0.71
CA CYS A 161 0.62 -21.30 0.02
C CYS A 161 -0.65 -22.15 0.20
N ALA A 162 -1.77 -21.53 0.59
CA ALA A 162 -3.04 -22.22 0.79
C ALA A 162 -3.68 -22.74 -0.51
N GLU A 163 -3.56 -22.01 -1.62
CA GLU A 163 -4.19 -22.35 -2.90
C GLU A 163 -3.32 -23.27 -3.75
N LYS A 164 -2.03 -22.98 -3.91
CA LYS A 164 -1.14 -23.66 -4.87
C LYS A 164 -0.29 -24.75 -4.23
N GLU A 165 0.40 -24.42 -3.14
CA GLU A 165 1.30 -25.38 -2.50
C GLU A 165 0.53 -26.54 -1.85
N LEU A 166 -0.68 -26.29 -1.36
CA LEU A 166 -1.55 -27.35 -0.82
C LEU A 166 -1.90 -28.43 -1.87
N GLN A 167 -2.01 -28.06 -3.15
CA GLN A 167 -2.49 -28.97 -4.20
C GLN A 167 -1.62 -30.21 -4.35
N GLN A 168 -0.30 -30.08 -4.17
CA GLN A 168 0.62 -31.21 -4.30
C GLN A 168 0.33 -32.31 -3.26
N PHE A 169 -0.19 -31.93 -2.09
CA PHE A 169 -0.55 -32.86 -1.02
C PHE A 169 -1.95 -33.44 -1.20
N LEU A 170 -2.82 -32.77 -1.97
CA LEU A 170 -4.14 -33.28 -2.34
C LEU A 170 -4.10 -34.34 -3.44
N VAL A 171 -3.05 -34.35 -4.28
CA VAL A 171 -2.88 -35.29 -5.39
C VAL A 171 -1.81 -36.35 -5.14
N ALA A 172 -1.19 -36.34 -3.95
CA ALA A 172 -0.16 -37.31 -3.59
C ALA A 172 -0.75 -38.73 -3.44
N ASP A 173 0.07 -39.74 -3.75
CA ASP A 173 -0.29 -41.17 -3.64
C ASP A 173 -0.11 -41.74 -2.21
N GLY A 174 0.18 -40.90 -1.22
CA GLY A 174 0.32 -41.30 0.17
C GLY A 174 0.95 -40.23 1.07
N PRO A 175 1.21 -40.56 2.35
CA PRO A 175 1.74 -39.63 3.33
C PRO A 175 3.12 -39.10 2.95
N SER A 176 3.32 -37.78 3.04
CA SER A 176 4.61 -37.14 2.79
C SER A 176 5.18 -36.52 4.07
N LYS A 177 6.50 -36.69 4.29
CA LYS A 177 7.21 -36.00 5.38
C LYS A 177 7.21 -34.48 5.19
N GLU A 178 7.09 -34.02 3.95
CA GLU A 178 7.00 -32.60 3.60
C GLU A 178 5.66 -31.97 4.05
N PHE A 179 4.65 -32.80 4.39
CA PHE A 179 3.36 -32.31 4.87
C PHE A 179 3.46 -31.63 6.24
N ASP A 180 4.32 -32.14 7.13
CA ASP A 180 4.57 -31.52 8.44
C ASP A 180 5.30 -30.18 8.31
N GLU A 181 6.21 -30.08 7.34
CA GLU A 181 6.88 -28.82 7.00
C GLU A 181 5.88 -27.82 6.40
N PHE A 182 5.02 -28.27 5.49
CA PHE A 182 3.92 -27.46 4.95
C PHE A 182 2.97 -26.97 6.04
N ARG A 183 2.58 -27.85 6.99
CA ARG A 183 1.74 -27.48 8.13
C ARG A 183 2.37 -26.35 8.93
N THR A 184 3.64 -26.47 9.26
CA THR A 184 4.40 -25.46 10.01
C THR A 184 4.46 -24.14 9.23
N LYS A 185 4.75 -24.22 7.93
CA LYS A 185 4.81 -23.06 7.03
C LYS A 185 3.47 -22.34 6.94
N LEU A 186 2.37 -23.06 6.68
CA LEU A 186 1.04 -22.47 6.52
C LEU A 186 0.56 -21.81 7.81
N ALA A 187 0.73 -22.49 8.96
CA ALA A 187 0.39 -21.92 10.26
C ALA A 187 1.23 -20.67 10.58
N GLY A 188 2.53 -20.71 10.28
CA GLY A 188 3.43 -19.57 10.45
C GLY A 188 3.02 -18.37 9.60
N LEU A 189 2.76 -18.58 8.30
CA LEU A 189 2.26 -17.53 7.40
C LEU A 189 0.92 -16.98 7.87
N THR A 190 0.01 -17.83 8.36
CA THR A 190 -1.30 -17.40 8.89
C THR A 190 -1.11 -16.45 10.07
N SER A 191 -0.25 -16.81 11.02
CA SER A 191 0.06 -15.98 12.19
C SER A 191 0.72 -14.66 11.79
N VAL A 192 1.75 -14.69 10.93
CA VAL A 192 2.45 -13.47 10.48
C VAL A 192 1.50 -12.53 9.73
N THR A 193 0.68 -13.05 8.82
CA THR A 193 -0.32 -12.26 8.10
C THR A 193 -1.34 -11.65 9.05
N LYS A 194 -1.84 -12.42 10.02
CA LYS A 194 -2.73 -11.88 11.06
C LYS A 194 -2.10 -10.69 11.79
N ASN A 195 -0.84 -10.78 12.19
CA ASN A 195 -0.12 -9.68 12.86
C ASN A 195 -0.02 -8.42 11.98
N TYR A 196 0.29 -8.55 10.68
CA TYR A 196 0.31 -7.40 9.77
C TYR A 196 -1.05 -6.68 9.72
N PHE A 197 -2.14 -7.45 9.64
CA PHE A 197 -3.50 -6.90 9.61
C PHE A 197 -3.93 -6.29 10.94
N GLU A 198 -3.60 -6.91 12.08
CA GLU A 198 -3.86 -6.33 13.40
C GLU A 198 -3.12 -4.99 13.58
N ASN A 199 -1.86 -4.92 13.17
CA ASN A 199 -1.09 -3.67 13.19
C ASN A 199 -1.70 -2.60 12.29
N LEU A 200 -2.10 -2.97 11.07
CA LEU A 200 -2.78 -2.06 10.14
C LEU A 200 -4.08 -1.52 10.74
N VAL A 201 -4.97 -2.40 11.23
CA VAL A 201 -6.25 -1.99 11.83
C VAL A 201 -6.02 -1.09 13.04
N ARG A 202 -5.09 -1.43 13.92
CA ARG A 202 -4.77 -0.62 15.11
C ARG A 202 -4.26 0.77 14.73
N ALA A 203 -3.40 0.88 13.72
CA ALA A 203 -2.92 2.17 13.24
C ALA A 203 -4.04 3.02 12.63
N LEU A 204 -4.99 2.39 11.91
CA LEU A 204 -6.17 3.07 11.37
C LEU A 204 -7.13 3.53 12.47
N GLU A 205 -7.38 2.70 13.49
CA GLU A 205 -8.22 3.05 14.65
C GLU A 205 -7.64 4.24 15.44
N ASN A 206 -6.32 4.34 15.51
CA ASN A 206 -5.62 5.47 16.13
C ASN A 206 -5.47 6.69 15.18
N GLY A 207 -6.12 6.69 14.02
CA GLY A 207 -6.07 7.80 13.06
C GLY A 207 -4.66 8.09 12.54
N LEU A 208 -3.79 7.07 12.50
CA LEU A 208 -2.38 7.16 12.07
C LEU A 208 -1.58 8.16 12.92
N ALA A 209 -1.87 8.30 14.21
CA ALA A 209 -1.20 9.27 15.08
C ALA A 209 0.31 8.99 15.30
N ASP A 210 0.79 7.77 15.04
CA ASP A 210 2.18 7.36 15.29
C ASP A 210 3.21 8.19 14.52
N VAL A 211 2.83 8.74 13.35
CA VAL A 211 3.72 9.64 12.58
C VAL A 211 3.78 11.07 13.13
N THR A 212 2.83 11.48 13.98
CA THR A 212 2.83 12.82 14.58
C THR A 212 3.82 12.95 15.74
N HIS A 213 4.06 11.86 16.47
CA HIS A 213 5.03 11.82 17.58
C HIS A 213 6.49 11.83 17.10
N ALA A 214 6.76 11.36 15.88
CA ALA A 214 8.10 11.42 15.28
C ALA A 214 8.53 12.86 14.93
N ALA A 215 7.59 13.73 14.56
CA ALA A 215 7.89 15.13 14.19
C ALA A 215 8.16 16.05 15.40
N CYS A 216 7.66 15.71 16.60
CA CYS A 216 7.88 16.49 17.82
C CYS A 216 9.12 16.06 18.61
N SER A 217 9.71 14.91 18.28
CA SER A 217 10.92 14.40 18.93
C SER A 217 12.19 15.00 18.29
N LYS A 218 12.26 16.34 18.20
CA LYS A 218 13.57 17.00 18.13
C LYS A 218 14.28 16.67 19.44
N THR A 219 15.41 16.01 19.31
CA THR A 219 16.38 15.68 20.36
C THR A 219 16.65 16.88 21.28
N SER A 220 15.85 17.00 22.34
CA SER A 220 16.24 17.66 23.57
C SER A 220 16.99 16.61 24.40
N SER A 221 18.24 16.36 24.03
CA SER A 221 19.16 15.61 24.89
C SER A 221 19.51 16.49 26.10
N SER A 222 18.66 16.42 27.12
CA SER A 222 18.99 16.82 28.48
C SER A 222 20.19 15.99 28.96
N LYS A 223 21.35 16.63 29.13
CA LYS A 223 22.44 16.09 29.96
C LYS A 223 22.87 17.14 30.97
N ASN A 224 22.37 16.98 32.20
CA ASN A 224 22.96 17.43 33.46
C ASN A 224 23.00 16.17 34.36
N ALA A 225 23.99 15.85 35.17
CA ALA A 225 25.31 16.41 35.48
C ALA A 225 26.12 15.35 36.27
N SER A 226 27.45 15.53 36.31
CA SER A 226 28.41 15.15 37.38
C SER A 226 28.59 13.68 37.82
N VAL A 227 29.83 13.19 37.69
CA VAL A 227 30.42 12.21 38.63
C VAL A 227 31.82 12.66 39.03
N SER A 228 32.01 12.59 40.35
CA SER A 228 33.06 13.14 41.19
C SER A 228 34.32 12.28 41.26
N LYS A 229 35.44 12.94 41.54
CA LYS A 229 36.80 12.42 41.79
C LYS A 229 36.94 11.72 43.16
N GLY A 230 37.72 10.63 43.20
CA GLY A 230 38.36 10.02 44.39
C GLY A 230 38.32 8.48 44.34
N LYS A 231 39.31 7.66 44.71
CA LYS A 231 40.55 7.82 45.50
C LYS A 231 41.32 6.47 45.50
N GLY A 232 42.66 6.50 45.63
CA GLY A 232 43.55 5.37 46.01
C GLY A 232 44.96 5.63 45.45
N GLY A 233 46.07 5.84 46.19
CA GLY A 233 46.60 5.28 47.44
C GLY A 233 47.41 4.00 47.11
N LYS A 234 48.71 3.80 47.34
CA LYS A 234 49.77 4.44 48.15
C LYS A 234 51.11 3.75 47.78
N GLY A 235 52.26 4.45 47.80
CA GLY A 235 53.53 3.86 48.29
C GLY A 235 54.79 3.73 47.39
N LYS A 236 55.84 4.45 47.83
CA LYS A 236 57.30 4.17 47.76
C LYS A 236 58.09 4.42 46.46
N GLY A 237 58.86 5.52 46.48
CA GLY A 237 60.33 5.47 46.65
C GLY A 237 61.21 5.50 45.39
N GLY A 238 62.03 6.56 45.28
CA GLY A 238 63.43 6.42 44.83
C GLY A 238 63.82 6.88 43.42
N LYS A 239 64.32 8.12 43.37
CA LYS A 239 65.55 8.60 42.68
C LYS A 239 65.80 8.37 41.17
N MET A 240 65.95 9.54 40.51
CA MET A 240 67.06 10.01 39.66
C MET A 240 67.29 9.47 38.24
N GLY A 241 67.36 10.45 37.32
CA GLY A 241 68.19 10.48 36.11
C GLY A 241 67.52 9.87 34.88
N GLY A 242 67.38 10.54 33.74
CA GLY A 242 67.90 11.82 33.27
C GLY A 242 67.78 11.87 31.75
N SER A 243 67.56 13.07 31.23
CA SER A 243 67.96 13.57 29.91
C SER A 243 67.48 12.83 28.65
N SER A 244 66.68 13.52 27.81
CA SER A 244 67.27 14.44 26.82
C SER A 244 66.24 14.90 25.77
N LYS A 245 66.32 16.21 25.49
CA LYS A 245 66.28 16.88 24.17
C LYS A 245 64.97 16.79 23.36
N ASN A 246 64.51 17.82 22.67
CA ASN A 246 64.94 19.20 22.37
C ASN A 246 63.64 19.89 21.87
N GLY A 247 63.39 21.17 22.15
CA GLY A 247 63.97 22.31 21.41
C GLY A 247 63.09 22.58 20.19
N ASP A 248 62.11 23.49 20.31
CA ASP A 248 62.20 24.92 19.95
C ASP A 248 61.73 25.14 18.50
N ASP A 249 60.45 25.52 18.37
CA ASP A 249 59.93 26.73 17.72
C ASP A 249 58.38 26.67 17.66
#